data_AF-A0A7C4UVC8-F1
#
_entry.id   AF-A0A7C4UVC8-F1
#
_cell.length_a   1.000
_cell.length_b   1.000
_cell.length_c   1.000
_cell.angle_alpha   90.00
_cell.angle_beta   90.00
_cell.angle_gamma   90.00
#
_symmetry.space_group_name_H-M   'P 1'
#
loop_
_entity.id
_entity.type
_entity.pdbx_description
1 polymer ?
#
loop_
_entity_poly.entity_id
_entity_poly.type
_entity_poly.pdbx_seq_one_letter_code
_entity_poly.pdbx_strand_id
1 'polypeptide(L)'
;MRVHPDIGARIVEGIPFLKDAVSVIRYHHERWDGSGYPVGLRGKEIPTQARIFAVADVFDALTSKRKYREKSSPEEALQFMEEHSGILFDPDIVEALARLPYRELTEEARLLKN
;
A
#
# COMPACT_ATOMS: atom_id res chain seq x y z
N MET A 1 12.02 9.72 -4.20
CA MET A 1 13.43 9.35 -4.00
C MET A 1 13.52 7.83 -3.86
N ARG A 2 14.24 7.11 -4.72
CA ARG A 2 14.28 5.62 -4.69
C ARG A 2 15.11 5.03 -3.54
N VAL A 3 15.90 5.85 -2.85
CA VAL A 3 16.81 5.43 -1.76
C VAL A 3 16.18 5.41 -0.37
N HIS A 4 15.02 6.04 -0.18
CA HIS A 4 14.41 6.14 1.15
C HIS A 4 13.98 4.80 1.78
N PRO A 5 13.59 3.74 1.03
CA PRO A 5 13.21 2.47 1.66
C PRO A 5 14.41 1.84 2.38
N ASP A 6 15.59 1.87 1.75
CA ASP A 6 16.83 1.34 2.35
C ASP A 6 17.29 2.19 3.54
N ILE A 7 17.26 3.52 3.41
CA ILE A 7 17.64 4.41 4.51
C ILE A 7 16.69 4.22 5.70
N GLY A 8 15.38 4.18 5.46
CA GLY A 8 14.37 3.97 6.50
C GLY A 8 14.56 2.63 7.20
N ALA A 9 14.79 1.55 6.44
CA ALA A 9 15.03 0.24 7.01
C ALA A 9 16.29 0.22 7.90
N ARG A 10 17.38 0.86 7.47
CA ARG A 10 18.62 0.97 8.27
C ARG A 10 18.44 1.77 9.55
N ILE A 11 17.57 2.79 9.56
CA ILE A 11 17.29 3.57 10.77
C ILE A 11 16.65 2.70 11.85
N VAL A 12 15.77 1.77 11.46
CA VAL A 12 14.95 1.00 12.42
C VAL A 12 15.43 -0.44 12.65
N GLU A 13 16.36 -0.98 11.84
CA GLU A 13 16.76 -2.40 11.91
C GLU A 13 17.33 -2.82 13.27
N GLY A 14 17.94 -1.90 14.02
CA GLY A 14 18.48 -2.15 15.35
C GLY A 14 17.46 -2.09 16.49
N ILE A 15 16.18 -1.79 16.20
CA ILE A 15 15.14 -1.59 17.21
C ILE A 15 14.29 -2.88 17.32
N PRO A 16 14.39 -3.68 18.40
CA PRO A 16 13.81 -5.02 18.46
C PRO A 16 12.31 -5.09 18.20
N PHE A 17 11.53 -4.13 18.71
CA PHE A 17 10.08 -4.11 18.53
C PHE A 17 9.64 -3.71 17.12
N LEU A 18 10.55 -3.17 16.29
CA LEU A 18 10.29 -2.78 14.90
C LEU A 18 10.75 -3.83 13.88
N LYS A 19 11.26 -4.98 14.32
CA LYS A 19 11.83 -6.01 13.45
C LYS A 19 10.92 -6.39 12.29
N ASP A 20 9.62 -6.52 12.52
CA ASP A 20 8.65 -6.90 11.49
C ASP A 20 8.38 -5.76 10.49
N ALA A 21 8.47 -4.51 10.95
CA ALA A 21 8.28 -3.31 10.13
C ALA A 21 9.45 -3.07 9.16
N VAL A 22 10.64 -3.61 9.44
CA VAL A 22 11.83 -3.46 8.57
C VAL A 22 11.53 -3.93 7.14
N SER A 23 10.85 -5.07 7.01
CA SER A 23 10.50 -5.64 5.69
C SER A 23 9.53 -4.74 4.91
N VAL A 24 8.50 -4.22 5.60
CA VAL A 24 7.55 -3.28 5.01
C VAL A 24 8.28 -2.01 4.55
N ILE A 25 9.07 -1.41 5.43
CA ILE A 25 9.80 -0.17 5.13
C ILE A 25 10.74 -0.38 3.94
N ARG A 26 11.44 -1.52 3.86
CA ARG A 26 12.38 -1.77 2.77
C ARG A 26 11.69 -2.05 1.43
N TYR A 27 10.55 -2.76 1.43
CA TYR A 27 9.99 -3.34 0.21
C TYR A 27 8.62 -2.78 -0.20
N HIS A 28 8.05 -1.79 0.49
CA HIS A 28 6.74 -1.23 0.13
C HIS A 28 6.68 -0.52 -1.24
N HIS A 29 7.82 -0.28 -1.91
CA HIS A 29 7.88 0.21 -3.29
C HIS A 29 8.19 -0.88 -4.33
N GLU A 30 8.31 -2.14 -3.90
CA GLU A 30 8.34 -3.25 -4.85
C GLU A 30 6.97 -3.38 -5.52
N ARG A 31 6.98 -3.83 -6.77
CA ARG A 31 5.76 -4.00 -7.61
C ARG A 31 5.66 -5.44 -8.02
N TRP A 32 4.42 -5.93 -8.15
CA TRP A 32 4.17 -7.34 -8.44
C TRP A 32 4.95 -7.88 -9.66
N ASP A 33 5.06 -7.09 -10.73
CA ASP A 33 5.78 -7.45 -11.96
C ASP A 33 7.32 -7.34 -11.88
N GLY A 34 7.86 -6.84 -10.77
CA GLY A 34 9.29 -6.59 -10.56
C GLY A 34 9.81 -5.29 -11.14
N SER A 35 8.94 -4.39 -11.62
CA SER A 35 9.33 -3.04 -12.05
C SER A 35 9.60 -2.08 -10.87
N GLY A 36 9.41 -2.56 -9.65
CA GLY A 36 9.57 -1.81 -8.40
C GLY A 36 11.03 -1.61 -7.98
N TYR A 37 11.20 -1.21 -6.72
CA TYR A 37 12.50 -0.94 -6.11
C TYR A 37 12.42 -1.15 -4.59
N PRO A 38 13.55 -1.35 -3.89
CA PRO A 38 14.94 -1.19 -4.32
C PRO A 38 15.58 -2.38 -5.06
N VAL A 39 15.03 -3.59 -4.95
CA VAL A 39 15.66 -4.83 -5.45
C VAL A 39 15.04 -5.29 -6.77
N GLY A 40 13.74 -5.04 -6.99
CA GLY A 40 13.01 -5.53 -8.16
C GLY A 40 12.45 -6.93 -7.96
N LEU A 41 11.99 -7.22 -6.74
CA LEU A 41 11.36 -8.50 -6.37
C LEU A 41 10.06 -8.72 -7.13
N ARG A 42 9.72 -9.97 -7.47
CA ARG A 42 8.53 -10.31 -8.24
C ARG A 42 7.54 -11.17 -7.45
N GLY A 43 6.26 -10.86 -7.59
CA GLY A 43 5.18 -11.64 -7.03
C GLY A 43 5.37 -11.95 -5.54
N LYS A 44 5.46 -13.25 -5.22
CA LYS A 44 5.57 -13.76 -3.85
C LYS A 44 6.98 -13.64 -3.24
N GLU A 45 7.97 -13.20 -4.00
CA GLU A 45 9.28 -12.81 -3.45
C GLU A 45 9.17 -11.56 -2.57
N ILE A 46 8.17 -10.71 -2.85
CA ILE A 46 7.86 -9.54 -2.03
C ILE A 46 7.18 -10.03 -0.73
N PRO A 47 7.68 -9.67 0.46
CA PRO A 47 7.06 -10.05 1.72
C PRO A 47 5.58 -9.65 1.78
N THR A 48 4.73 -10.55 2.27
CA THR A 48 3.27 -10.34 2.29
C THR A 48 2.87 -9.03 2.97
N GLN A 49 3.52 -8.66 4.08
CA GLN A 49 3.23 -7.41 4.80
C GLN A 49 3.53 -6.18 3.92
N ALA A 50 4.59 -6.22 3.12
CA ALA A 50 4.94 -5.14 2.20
C ALA A 50 3.93 -5.05 1.03
N ARG A 51 3.44 -6.19 0.52
CA ARG A 51 2.39 -6.23 -0.51
C ARG A 51 1.07 -5.64 0.03
N ILE A 52 0.67 -6.02 1.25
CA ILE A 52 -0.52 -5.45 1.92
C ILE A 52 -0.35 -3.94 2.11
N PHE A 53 0.81 -3.52 2.60
CA PHE A 53 1.09 -2.11 2.85
C PHE A 53 1.07 -1.29 1.55
N ALA A 54 1.65 -1.79 0.46
CA ALA A 54 1.66 -1.09 -0.83
C ALA A 54 0.24 -0.84 -1.36
N VAL A 55 -0.67 -1.82 -1.20
CA VAL A 55 -2.10 -1.65 -1.51
C VAL A 55 -2.71 -0.56 -0.62
N ALA A 56 -2.50 -0.63 0.69
CA ALA A 56 -3.05 0.34 1.63
C ALA A 56 -2.53 1.77 1.39
N ASP A 57 -1.23 1.93 1.16
CA ASP A 57 -0.57 3.22 0.92
C ASP A 57 -1.07 3.89 -0.36
N VAL A 58 -1.23 3.13 -1.45
CA VAL A 58 -1.77 3.67 -2.70
C VAL A 58 -3.25 4.00 -2.55
N PHE A 59 -4.04 3.13 -1.91
CA PHE A 59 -5.46 3.40 -1.70
C PHE A 59 -5.68 4.68 -0.88
N ASP A 60 -4.95 4.86 0.22
CA ASP A 60 -4.98 6.11 1.00
C ASP A 60 -4.50 7.30 0.16
N ALA A 61 -3.42 7.15 -0.61
CA ALA A 61 -2.92 8.20 -1.47
C ALA A 61 -3.91 8.69 -2.54
N LEU A 62 -4.79 7.80 -3.02
CA LEU A 62 -5.83 8.11 -4.00
C LEU A 62 -7.06 8.75 -3.34
N THR A 63 -7.45 8.28 -2.15
CA THR A 63 -8.70 8.68 -1.48
C THR A 63 -8.53 9.83 -0.48
N SER A 64 -7.30 10.18 -0.13
CA SER A 64 -6.97 11.33 0.72
C SER A 64 -6.77 12.62 -0.08
N LYS A 65 -7.32 13.74 0.44
CA LYS A 65 -7.17 15.07 -0.19
C LYS A 65 -5.71 15.53 -0.09
N ARG A 66 -5.08 15.84 -1.23
CA ARG A 66 -3.71 16.39 -1.29
C ARG A 66 -3.74 17.80 -1.87
N LYS A 67 -2.76 18.64 -1.51
CA LYS A 67 -2.68 20.06 -1.90
C LYS A 67 -2.78 20.31 -3.42
N TYR A 68 -2.46 19.30 -4.24
CA TYR A 68 -2.38 19.39 -5.70
C TYR A 68 -3.30 18.39 -6.44
N ARG A 69 -4.16 17.65 -5.72
CA ARG A 69 -5.04 16.64 -6.32
C ARG A 69 -6.34 16.56 -5.53
N GLU A 70 -7.47 16.67 -6.24
CA GLU A 70 -8.75 16.28 -5.68
C GLU A 70 -8.74 14.78 -5.37
N LYS A 71 -9.35 14.39 -4.25
CA LYS A 71 -9.42 12.99 -3.85
C LYS A 71 -10.31 12.20 -4.81
N SER A 72 -9.88 11.01 -5.17
CA SER A 72 -10.74 10.04 -5.85
C SER A 72 -11.75 9.45 -4.88
N SER A 73 -12.89 8.99 -5.39
CA SER A 73 -13.80 8.15 -4.59
C SER A 73 -13.13 6.80 -4.28
N PRO A 74 -13.56 6.11 -3.21
CA PRO A 74 -13.14 4.72 -2.96
C PRO A 74 -13.36 3.82 -4.19
N GLU A 75 -14.47 4.02 -4.91
CA GLU A 75 -14.78 3.25 -6.12
C GLU A 75 -13.78 3.51 -7.26
N GLU A 76 -13.42 4.78 -7.52
CA GLU A 76 -12.41 5.13 -8.51
C GLU A 76 -11.02 4.59 -8.14
N ALA A 77 -10.68 4.62 -6.84
CA ALA A 77 -9.42 4.08 -6.35
C ALA A 77 -9.37 2.54 -6.52
N LEU A 78 -10.45 1.83 -6.20
CA LEU A 78 -10.56 0.39 -6.42
C LEU A 78 -10.44 0.04 -7.90
N GLN A 79 -11.14 0.76 -8.78
CA GLN A 79 -11.05 0.53 -10.22
C GLN A 79 -9.60 0.66 -10.73
N PHE A 80 -8.89 1.72 -10.32
CA PHE A 80 -7.48 1.88 -10.67
C PHE A 80 -6.63 0.69 -10.19
N MET A 81 -6.89 0.19 -8.98
CA MET A 81 -6.12 -0.92 -8.41
C MET A 81 -6.42 -2.24 -9.11
N GLU A 82 -7.66 -2.49 -9.50
CA GLU A 82 -8.07 -3.64 -10.32
C GLU A 82 -7.40 -3.62 -11.70
N GLU A 83 -7.37 -2.46 -12.37
CA GLU A 83 -6.70 -2.28 -13.67
C GLU A 83 -5.19 -2.54 -13.62
N HIS A 84 -4.57 -2.36 -12.45
CA HIS A 84 -3.13 -2.56 -12.22
C HIS A 84 -2.80 -3.81 -11.40
N SER A 85 -3.81 -4.67 -11.17
CA SER A 85 -3.66 -5.96 -10.50
C SER A 85 -2.74 -6.88 -11.30
N GLY A 86 -1.79 -7.53 -10.62
CA GLY A 86 -0.80 -8.38 -11.29
C GLY A 86 0.32 -7.61 -12.01
N ILE A 87 0.32 -6.27 -11.94
CA ILE A 87 1.40 -5.41 -12.44
C ILE A 87 2.01 -4.65 -11.27
N LEU A 88 1.23 -3.76 -10.66
CA LEU A 88 1.65 -2.98 -9.50
C LEU A 88 1.37 -3.72 -8.20
N PHE A 89 0.21 -4.38 -8.12
CA PHE A 89 -0.34 -4.93 -6.90
C PHE A 89 -0.49 -6.45 -6.95
N ASP A 90 -0.47 -7.05 -5.77
CA ASP A 90 -0.85 -8.45 -5.57
C ASP A 90 -2.35 -8.64 -5.87
N PRO A 91 -2.72 -9.50 -6.83
CA PRO A 91 -4.11 -9.75 -7.16
C PRO A 91 -4.96 -10.22 -5.98
N ASP A 92 -4.41 -11.09 -5.12
CA ASP A 92 -5.15 -11.67 -3.99
C ASP A 92 -5.52 -10.58 -2.97
N ILE A 93 -4.66 -9.57 -2.81
CA ILE A 93 -4.85 -8.48 -1.87
C ILE A 93 -5.80 -7.42 -2.43
N VAL A 94 -5.71 -7.11 -3.74
CA VAL A 94 -6.69 -6.23 -4.40
C VAL A 94 -8.09 -6.82 -4.33
N GLU A 95 -8.23 -8.13 -4.56
CA GLU A 95 -9.51 -8.82 -4.41
C GLU A 95 -10.03 -8.75 -2.97
N ALA A 96 -9.16 -8.94 -1.98
CA ALA A 96 -9.53 -8.80 -0.57
C ALA A 96 -10.01 -7.37 -0.24
N LEU A 97 -9.35 -6.35 -0.78
CA LEU A 97 -9.72 -4.94 -0.62
C LEU A 97 -11.12 -4.66 -1.20
N ALA A 98 -11.40 -5.16 -2.41
CA ALA A 98 -12.67 -4.95 -3.10
C ALA A 98 -13.88 -5.55 -2.36
N ARG A 99 -13.65 -6.55 -1.49
CA ARG A 99 -14.70 -7.17 -0.66
C ARG A 99 -15.02 -6.38 0.61
N LEU A 100 -14.29 -5.31 0.93
CA LEU A 100 -14.53 -4.52 2.14
C LEU A 100 -15.76 -3.59 1.96
N PRO A 101 -16.62 -3.46 2.98
CA PRO A 101 -17.82 -2.61 2.92
C PRO A 101 -17.46 -1.12 3.14
N TYR A 102 -16.78 -0.50 2.18
CA TYR A 102 -16.27 0.88 2.31
C TYR A 102 -17.33 1.95 2.61
N ARG A 103 -18.56 1.77 2.12
CA ARG A 103 -19.66 2.71 2.40
C ARG A 103 -20.10 2.70 3.86
N GLU A 104 -20.08 1.52 4.50
CA GLU A 104 -20.46 1.36 5.90
C GLU A 104 -19.35 1.87 6.82
N LEU A 105 -18.09 1.56 6.49
CA LEU A 105 -16.91 2.01 7.24
C LEU A 105 -16.71 3.53 7.22
N THR A 106 -17.08 4.20 6.12
CA THR A 106 -16.93 5.66 6.01
C THR A 106 -18.02 6.44 6.75
N GLU A 107 -19.24 5.91 6.84
CA GLU A 107 -20.31 6.50 7.66
C GLU A 107 -20.04 6.32 9.16
N GLU A 108 -19.61 5.14 9.60
CA GLU A 108 -19.21 4.93 11.00
C GLU A 108 -18.03 5.83 11.40
N ALA A 109 -17.01 5.94 10.55
CA ALA A 109 -15.85 6.81 10.81
C ALA A 109 -16.20 8.31 10.79
N ARG A 110 -17.26 8.72 10.09
CA ARG A 110 -17.80 10.10 10.16
C ARG A 110 -18.60 10.33 11.43
N LEU A 111 -19.40 9.36 11.85
CA LEU A 111 -20.20 9.42 13.08
C LEU A 111 -19.31 9.47 14.34
N LEU A 112 -18.15 8.82 14.33
CA LEU A 112 -17.17 8.86 15.43
C LEU A 112 -16.35 10.15 15.51
N LYS A 113 -16.47 11.06 14.52
CA LYS A 113 -15.76 12.35 14.48
C LYS A 113 -16.62 13.54 14.88
N ASN A 114 -17.87 13.31 15.25
CA ASN A 114 -18.80 14.28 15.86
C ASN A 114 -19.04 13.94 17.32
#